data_AF-A0A929GKX4-F1
#
_entry.id   AF-A0A929GKX4-F1
#
_cell.length_a   1.000
_cell.length_b   1.000
_cell.length_c   1.000
_cell.angle_alpha   90.00
_cell.angle_beta   90.00
_cell.angle_gamma   90.00
#
_symmetry.space_group_name_H-M   'P 1'
#
loop_
_entity.id
_entity.type
_entity.pdbx_description
1 polymer ?
#
loop_
_entity_poly.entity_id
_entity_poly.type
_entity_poly.pdbx_seq_one_letter_code
_entity_poly.pdbx_strand_id
1 'polypeptide(L)'
;MRLLQLTLLILLLLMTGCQSESMLLGNPETPYPPVREPLVGDILHLPTGIYVTAAAMYDQASRAQVVYVGETHDNPASHRLQIDILQALAASNPGKVSLAMEMFTPKQQPGLDRWVAGELTEKEFLKDVDWLTSWRMNFALYRDLLTFCRDQQIPILALNANKDLQKQVSRTPFAELTTEQQQLLPELDHSDPYQRAMVEAVFSDHKMGQTTLD
;
A
#
# COMPACT_ATOMS: atom_id res chain seq x y z
N MET A 1 67.97 17.33 -3.75
CA MET A 1 66.58 17.70 -4.12
C MET A 1 65.76 16.56 -4.72
N ARG A 2 66.32 15.64 -5.52
CA ARG A 2 65.54 14.55 -6.15
C ARG A 2 65.07 13.44 -5.19
N LEU A 3 65.83 13.11 -4.13
CA LEU A 3 65.40 12.08 -3.15
C LEU A 3 64.23 12.53 -2.26
N LEU A 4 64.16 13.82 -1.89
CA LEU A 4 63.10 14.37 -1.05
C LEU A 4 61.74 14.42 -1.78
N GLN A 5 61.78 14.61 -3.10
CA GLN A 5 60.58 14.55 -3.95
C GLN A 5 60.07 13.12 -4.11
N LEU A 6 60.96 12.12 -4.11
CA LEU A 6 60.59 10.71 -4.24
C LEU A 6 59.94 10.18 -2.96
N THR A 7 60.46 10.56 -1.78
CA THR A 7 59.86 10.17 -0.50
C THR A 7 58.51 10.84 -0.25
N LEU A 8 58.33 12.10 -0.68
CA LEU A 8 57.04 12.79 -0.59
C LEU A 8 55.96 12.15 -1.49
N LEU A 9 56.36 11.63 -2.66
CA LEU A 9 55.46 10.95 -3.58
C LEU A 9 54.98 9.59 -3.02
N ILE A 10 55.88 8.84 -2.37
CA ILE A 10 55.55 7.54 -1.75
C ILE A 10 54.63 7.72 -0.54
N LEU A 11 54.80 8.80 0.23
CA LEU A 11 53.94 9.09 1.39
C LEU A 11 52.51 9.49 0.96
N LEU A 12 52.35 10.15 -0.19
CA LEU A 12 51.02 10.49 -0.74
C LEU A 12 50.24 9.26 -1.24
N LEU A 13 50.95 8.24 -1.72
CA LEU A 13 50.37 6.99 -2.23
C LEU A 13 49.85 6.06 -1.11
N LEU A 14 50.24 6.28 0.14
CA LEU A 14 49.81 5.47 1.29
C LEU A 14 48.54 6.02 1.99
N MET A 15 48.00 7.15 1.52
CA MET A 15 46.79 7.78 2.08
C MET A 15 45.51 7.49 1.28
N THR A 16 45.54 6.58 0.29
CA THR A 16 44.33 6.06 -0.34
C THR A 16 43.72 4.98 0.55
N GLY A 17 43.08 5.40 1.64
CA GLY A 17 42.20 4.51 2.39
C GLY A 17 41.05 4.09 1.49
N CYS A 18 40.79 2.79 1.37
CA CYS A 18 39.55 2.30 0.78
C CYS A 18 38.40 2.82 1.64
N GLN A 19 37.72 3.87 1.18
CA GLN A 19 36.41 4.21 1.70
C GLN A 19 35.53 3.03 1.30
N SER A 20 34.96 2.33 2.29
CA SER A 20 33.85 1.42 2.03
C SER A 20 32.77 2.29 1.39
N GLU A 21 32.63 2.23 0.06
CA GLU A 21 31.38 2.63 -0.58
C GLU A 21 30.33 1.79 0.14
N SER A 22 29.48 2.44 0.95
CA SER A 22 28.24 1.78 1.35
C SER A 22 27.64 1.36 0.02
N MET A 23 27.50 0.05 -0.20
CA MET A 23 26.77 -0.46 -1.33
C MET A 23 25.42 0.24 -1.25
N LEU A 24 25.24 1.29 -2.06
CA LEU A 24 23.99 1.99 -2.19
C LEU A 24 23.09 0.94 -2.81
N LEU A 25 22.46 0.12 -1.97
CA LEU A 25 21.13 -0.37 -2.28
C LEU A 25 20.39 0.90 -2.65
N GLY A 26 20.17 1.11 -3.96
CA GLY A 26 19.42 2.27 -4.44
C GLY A 26 18.13 2.37 -3.64
N ASN A 27 17.60 3.58 -3.43
CA ASN A 27 16.39 3.73 -2.64
C ASN A 27 15.29 2.83 -3.24
N PRO A 28 14.88 1.74 -2.53
CA PRO A 28 13.89 0.82 -3.08
C PRO A 28 12.54 1.51 -3.27
N GLU A 29 12.29 2.63 -2.58
CA GLU A 29 11.11 3.47 -2.76
C GLU A 29 11.19 4.34 -4.03
N THR A 30 12.39 4.65 -4.51
CA THR A 30 12.62 5.46 -5.72
C THR A 30 13.75 4.88 -6.57
N PRO A 31 13.56 3.70 -7.20
CA PRO A 31 14.61 3.05 -7.98
C PRO A 31 15.06 3.88 -9.19
N TYR A 32 14.19 4.77 -9.69
CA TYR A 32 14.47 5.72 -10.76
C TYR A 32 14.09 7.14 -10.29
N PRO A 33 15.05 7.94 -9.81
CA PRO A 33 14.76 9.25 -9.25
C PRO A 33 14.23 10.21 -10.33
N PRO A 34 13.22 11.03 -10.02
CA PRO A 34 12.68 12.00 -10.96
C PRO A 34 13.68 13.13 -11.26
N VAL A 35 13.49 13.80 -12.40
CA VAL A 35 14.32 14.95 -12.83
C VAL A 35 14.21 16.18 -11.91
N ARG A 36 13.16 16.22 -11.08
CA ARG A 36 12.92 17.22 -10.04
C ARG A 36 12.10 16.57 -8.93
N GLU A 37 11.98 17.24 -7.79
CA GLU A 37 11.05 16.80 -6.75
C GLU A 37 9.58 16.88 -7.21
N PRO A 38 8.71 15.92 -6.83
CA PRO A 38 7.28 15.96 -7.10
C PRO A 38 6.59 17.18 -6.44
N LEU A 39 5.69 17.80 -7.18
CA LEU A 39 4.79 18.84 -6.70
C LEU A 39 3.37 18.27 -6.53
N VAL A 40 2.55 18.96 -5.74
CA VAL A 40 1.15 18.58 -5.55
C VAL A 40 0.43 18.52 -6.90
N GLY A 41 -0.16 17.37 -7.21
CA GLY A 41 -0.87 17.10 -8.47
C GLY A 41 -0.02 16.46 -9.55
N ASP A 42 1.30 16.35 -9.37
CA ASP A 42 2.13 15.54 -10.26
C ASP A 42 1.78 14.05 -10.14
N ILE A 43 1.87 13.34 -11.26
CA ILE A 43 1.79 11.89 -11.30
C ILE A 43 3.13 11.38 -11.82
N LEU A 44 3.87 10.68 -10.97
CA LEU A 44 5.20 10.14 -11.28
C LEU A 44 5.10 8.65 -11.59
N HIS A 45 5.57 8.23 -12.77
CA HIS A 45 5.70 6.82 -13.11
C HIS A 45 7.03 6.28 -12.55
N LEU A 46 6.97 5.73 -11.32
CA LEU A 46 8.12 5.28 -10.54
C LEU A 46 9.12 4.39 -11.30
N PRO A 47 8.70 3.41 -12.14
CA PRO A 47 9.65 2.57 -12.89
C PRO A 47 10.49 3.31 -13.93
N THR A 48 10.19 4.57 -14.22
CA THR A 48 10.86 5.37 -15.27
C THR A 48 11.33 6.73 -14.80
N GLY A 49 10.85 7.20 -13.63
CA GLY A 49 11.14 8.54 -13.14
C GLY A 49 10.50 9.69 -13.94
N ILE A 50 9.58 9.40 -14.89
CA ILE A 50 8.93 10.43 -15.71
C ILE A 50 7.57 10.83 -15.16
N TYR A 51 7.25 12.12 -15.28
CA TYR A 51 5.92 12.64 -14.99
C TYR A 51 4.96 12.31 -16.14
N VAL A 52 3.75 11.87 -15.79
CA VAL A 52 2.68 11.49 -16.72
C VAL A 52 1.42 12.29 -16.45
N THR A 53 0.49 12.28 -17.41
CA THR A 53 -0.82 12.90 -17.25
C THR A 53 -1.78 11.94 -16.54
N ALA A 54 -2.84 12.48 -15.91
CA ALA A 54 -3.89 11.67 -15.32
C ALA A 54 -4.54 10.75 -16.35
N ALA A 55 -4.78 11.23 -17.57
CA ALA A 55 -5.32 10.41 -18.65
C ALA A 55 -4.42 9.22 -19.00
N ALA A 56 -3.09 9.41 -19.03
CA ALA A 56 -2.15 8.32 -19.28
C ALA A 56 -2.15 7.29 -18.12
N MET A 57 -2.20 7.78 -16.88
CA MET A 57 -2.33 6.92 -15.69
C MET A 57 -3.63 6.10 -15.73
N TYR A 58 -4.77 6.72 -16.04
CA TYR A 58 -6.06 6.02 -16.12
C TYR A 58 -6.09 4.99 -17.25
N ASP A 59 -5.58 5.31 -18.45
CA ASP A 59 -5.47 4.36 -19.56
C ASP A 59 -4.61 3.15 -19.16
N GLN A 60 -3.46 3.38 -18.54
CA GLN A 60 -2.60 2.29 -18.06
C GLN A 60 -3.31 1.44 -16.98
N ALA A 61 -3.94 2.09 -15.99
CA ALA A 61 -4.66 1.40 -14.92
C ALA A 61 -5.85 0.58 -15.46
N SER A 62 -6.54 1.07 -16.50
CA SER A 62 -7.70 0.39 -17.09
C SER A 62 -7.40 -0.95 -17.75
N ARG A 63 -6.12 -1.20 -18.07
CA ARG A 63 -5.63 -2.44 -18.70
C ARG A 63 -5.17 -3.48 -17.67
N ALA A 64 -5.02 -3.09 -16.41
CA ALA A 64 -4.64 -3.99 -15.34
C ALA A 64 -5.86 -4.77 -14.82
N GLN A 65 -5.64 -6.01 -14.39
CA GLN A 65 -6.69 -6.80 -13.75
C GLN A 65 -6.92 -6.40 -12.29
N VAL A 66 -5.86 -5.89 -11.63
CA VAL A 66 -5.88 -5.43 -10.25
C VAL A 66 -5.14 -4.09 -10.20
N VAL A 67 -5.75 -3.10 -9.56
CA VAL A 67 -5.17 -1.78 -9.34
C VAL A 67 -5.21 -1.49 -7.84
N TYR A 68 -4.04 -1.34 -7.23
CA TYR A 68 -3.94 -0.91 -5.84
C TYR A 68 -3.92 0.61 -5.77
N VAL A 69 -4.76 1.20 -4.91
CA VAL A 69 -4.80 2.64 -4.68
C VAL A 69 -4.55 2.90 -3.20
N GLY A 70 -3.30 3.24 -2.88
CA GLY A 70 -2.90 3.58 -1.51
C GLY A 70 -3.46 4.93 -1.06
N GLU A 71 -3.67 5.08 0.24
CA GLU A 71 -4.13 6.32 0.85
C GLU A 71 -3.47 6.62 2.20
N THR A 72 -3.54 7.88 2.60
CA THR A 72 -3.48 8.25 4.02
C THR A 72 -4.91 8.45 4.50
N HIS A 73 -5.33 7.71 5.53
CA HIS A 73 -6.76 7.57 5.89
C HIS A 73 -7.51 8.89 6.15
N ASP A 74 -6.82 9.91 6.66
CA ASP A 74 -7.40 11.23 6.95
C ASP A 74 -7.10 12.30 5.90
N ASN A 75 -6.47 11.94 4.77
CA ASN A 75 -6.10 12.87 3.72
C ASN A 75 -7.20 12.96 2.66
N PRO A 76 -7.97 14.07 2.59
CA PRO A 76 -9.04 14.23 1.61
C PRO A 76 -8.55 14.21 0.15
N ALA A 77 -7.28 14.54 -0.12
CA ALA A 77 -6.73 14.46 -1.47
C ALA A 77 -6.56 13.01 -1.94
N SER A 78 -6.23 12.09 -1.03
CA SER A 78 -6.18 10.65 -1.33
C SER A 78 -7.56 10.13 -1.72
N HIS A 79 -8.59 10.45 -0.93
CA HIS A 79 -9.98 10.07 -1.21
C HIS A 79 -10.49 10.63 -2.54
N ARG A 80 -10.12 11.88 -2.86
CA ARG A 80 -10.48 12.49 -4.14
C ARG A 80 -9.84 11.75 -5.33
N LEU A 81 -8.57 11.38 -5.22
CA LEU A 81 -7.90 10.61 -6.26
C LEU A 81 -8.52 9.21 -6.42
N GLN A 82 -8.91 8.56 -5.33
CA GLN A 82 -9.58 7.25 -5.37
C GLN A 82 -10.88 7.30 -6.17
N ILE A 83 -11.74 8.31 -5.95
CA ILE A 83 -12.98 8.44 -6.71
C ILE A 83 -12.72 8.76 -8.19
N ASP A 84 -11.73 9.63 -8.50
CA ASP A 84 -11.36 9.95 -9.89
C ASP A 84 -10.88 8.68 -10.64
N ILE A 85 -10.05 7.86 -9.99
CA ILE A 85 -9.59 6.57 -10.54
C ILE A 85 -10.77 5.62 -10.74
N LEU A 86 -11.61 5.43 -9.72
CA LEU A 86 -12.74 4.50 -9.78
C LEU A 86 -13.71 4.87 -10.92
N GLN A 87 -14.02 6.16 -11.08
CA GLN A 87 -14.85 6.66 -12.17
C GLN A 87 -14.23 6.40 -13.54
N ALA A 88 -12.93 6.69 -13.70
CA ALA A 88 -12.23 6.46 -14.96
C ALA A 88 -12.18 4.96 -15.33
N LEU A 89 -11.94 4.09 -14.36
CA LEU A 89 -11.93 2.64 -14.55
C LEU A 89 -13.32 2.11 -14.88
N ALA A 90 -14.37 2.54 -14.17
CA ALA A 90 -15.74 2.14 -14.43
C ALA A 90 -16.23 2.58 -15.82
N ALA A 91 -15.83 3.79 -16.25
CA ALA A 91 -16.13 4.29 -17.59
C ALA A 91 -15.41 3.48 -18.69
N SER A 92 -14.17 3.08 -18.45
CA SER A 92 -13.36 2.32 -19.41
C SER A 92 -13.74 0.84 -19.46
N ASN A 93 -14.24 0.29 -18.35
CA ASN A 93 -14.59 -1.11 -18.18
C ASN A 93 -16.01 -1.31 -17.60
N PRO A 94 -17.08 -0.91 -18.32
CA PRO A 94 -18.45 -0.98 -17.79
C PRO A 94 -18.83 -2.41 -17.39
N GLY A 95 -19.35 -2.56 -16.16
CA GLY A 95 -19.78 -3.84 -15.60
C GLY A 95 -18.67 -4.83 -15.28
N LYS A 96 -17.40 -4.42 -15.36
CA LYS A 96 -16.22 -5.28 -15.10
C LYS A 96 -15.34 -4.78 -13.94
N VAL A 97 -15.81 -3.78 -13.21
CA VAL A 97 -15.10 -3.19 -12.08
C VAL A 97 -15.80 -3.56 -10.79
N SER A 98 -15.00 -3.92 -9.78
CA SER A 98 -15.41 -4.06 -8.39
C SER A 98 -14.46 -3.23 -7.53
N LEU A 99 -14.95 -2.66 -6.43
CA LEU A 99 -14.13 -1.92 -5.48
C LEU A 99 -13.85 -2.81 -4.27
N ALA A 100 -12.60 -3.06 -3.95
CA ALA A 100 -12.22 -3.83 -2.77
C ALA A 100 -11.62 -2.92 -1.70
N MET A 101 -12.07 -3.04 -0.46
CA MET A 101 -11.82 -2.04 0.59
C MET A 101 -11.29 -2.68 1.88
N GLU A 102 -10.13 -2.20 2.35
CA GLU A 102 -9.50 -2.59 3.62
C GLU A 102 -10.35 -2.20 4.85
N MET A 103 -11.25 -1.24 4.69
CA MET A 103 -12.07 -0.73 5.79
C MET A 103 -13.08 -1.76 6.31
N PHE A 104 -13.33 -2.81 5.53
CA PHE A 104 -14.32 -3.84 5.82
C PHE A 104 -13.69 -5.22 5.94
N THR A 105 -14.27 -6.03 6.80
CA THR A 105 -14.01 -7.45 7.03
C THR A 105 -15.12 -8.31 6.40
N PRO A 106 -14.88 -9.60 6.10
CA PRO A 106 -15.89 -10.48 5.51
C PRO A 106 -17.23 -10.53 6.26
N LYS A 107 -17.24 -10.28 7.58
CA LYS A 107 -18.47 -10.21 8.39
C LYS A 107 -19.41 -9.07 7.95
N GLN A 108 -18.88 -8.02 7.34
CA GLN A 108 -19.62 -6.84 6.88
C GLN A 108 -20.13 -6.99 5.44
N GLN A 109 -19.75 -8.05 4.71
CA GLN A 109 -20.11 -8.24 3.30
C GLN A 109 -21.62 -8.18 3.03
N PRO A 110 -22.50 -8.81 3.84
CA PRO A 110 -23.95 -8.70 3.61
C PRO A 110 -24.47 -7.25 3.70
N GLY A 111 -23.85 -6.40 4.51
CA GLY A 111 -24.19 -4.98 4.59
C GLY A 111 -23.74 -4.18 3.37
N LEU A 112 -22.57 -4.52 2.83
CA LEU A 112 -22.06 -3.95 1.58
C LEU A 112 -22.96 -4.32 0.40
N ASP A 113 -23.36 -5.59 0.30
CA ASP A 113 -24.19 -6.07 -0.80
C ASP A 113 -25.56 -5.37 -0.81
N ARG A 114 -26.21 -5.25 0.36
CA ARG A 114 -27.48 -4.51 0.49
C ARG A 114 -27.35 -3.01 0.24
N TRP A 115 -26.21 -2.43 0.63
CA TRP A 115 -25.92 -1.03 0.32
C TRP A 115 -25.83 -0.83 -1.19
N VAL A 116 -25.07 -1.67 -1.90
CA VAL A 116 -24.95 -1.60 -3.36
C VAL A 116 -26.32 -1.81 -4.00
N ALA A 117 -27.13 -2.74 -3.51
CA ALA A 117 -28.50 -2.96 -3.98
C ALA A 117 -29.49 -1.79 -3.71
N GLY A 118 -29.06 -0.75 -2.97
CA GLY A 118 -29.89 0.42 -2.65
C GLY A 118 -30.95 0.16 -1.58
N GLU A 119 -30.80 -0.91 -0.80
CA GLU A 119 -31.77 -1.34 0.21
C GLU A 119 -31.63 -0.59 1.54
N LEU A 120 -30.51 0.09 1.74
CA LEU A 120 -30.16 0.76 2.99
C LEU A 120 -30.06 2.27 2.78
N THR A 121 -30.66 3.05 3.69
CA THR A 121 -30.25 4.44 3.88
C THR A 121 -28.82 4.49 4.41
N GLU A 122 -28.14 5.63 4.26
CA GLU A 122 -26.78 5.78 4.79
C GLU A 122 -26.70 5.49 6.29
N LYS A 123 -27.67 5.98 7.07
CA LYS A 123 -27.69 5.74 8.52
C LYS A 123 -27.79 4.25 8.84
N GLU A 124 -28.62 3.51 8.10
CA GLU A 124 -28.77 2.07 8.27
C GLU A 124 -27.48 1.36 7.86
N PHE A 125 -26.89 1.72 6.72
CA PHE A 125 -25.62 1.18 6.27
C PHE A 125 -24.52 1.33 7.31
N LEU A 126 -24.30 2.55 7.84
CA LEU A 126 -23.26 2.81 8.85
C LEU A 126 -23.44 1.98 10.11
N LYS A 127 -24.69 1.74 10.51
CA LYS A 127 -25.01 0.88 11.65
C LYS A 127 -24.74 -0.59 11.32
N ASP A 128 -25.15 -1.03 10.14
CA ASP A 128 -25.10 -2.42 9.71
C ASP A 128 -23.66 -2.92 9.52
N VAL A 129 -22.79 -2.07 8.96
CA VAL A 129 -21.36 -2.35 8.86
C VAL A 129 -20.58 -1.91 10.11
N ASP A 130 -21.26 -1.47 11.17
CA ASP A 130 -20.64 -1.03 12.44
C ASP A 130 -19.48 -0.02 12.21
N TRP A 131 -19.66 0.94 11.30
CA TRP A 131 -18.60 1.83 10.81
C TRP A 131 -17.89 2.61 11.93
N LEU A 132 -18.69 3.13 12.88
CA LEU A 132 -18.21 3.96 13.98
C LEU A 132 -17.37 3.20 15.00
N THR A 133 -17.48 1.86 15.05
CA THR A 133 -16.70 1.03 15.98
C THR A 133 -15.58 0.28 15.27
N SER A 134 -15.82 -0.13 14.01
CA SER A 134 -14.89 -0.91 13.21
C SER A 134 -13.78 -0.04 12.64
N TRP A 135 -14.10 0.89 11.75
CA TRP A 135 -13.12 1.72 11.05
C TRP A 135 -12.81 3.03 11.78
N ARG A 136 -13.81 3.65 12.43
CA ARG A 136 -13.65 4.84 13.29
C ARG A 136 -13.13 6.10 12.58
N MET A 137 -13.20 6.16 11.25
CA MET A 137 -12.88 7.36 10.47
C MET A 137 -14.13 8.17 10.12
N ASN A 138 -13.94 9.44 9.78
CA ASN A 138 -15.01 10.28 9.28
C ASN A 138 -15.57 9.69 7.98
N PHE A 139 -16.84 9.26 8.01
CA PHE A 139 -17.49 8.65 6.86
C PHE A 139 -17.53 9.57 5.62
N ALA A 140 -17.55 10.89 5.83
CA ALA A 140 -17.58 11.85 4.73
C ALA A 140 -16.39 11.69 3.76
N LEU A 141 -15.26 11.14 4.20
CA LEU A 141 -14.10 10.84 3.35
C LEU A 141 -14.39 9.71 2.35
N TYR A 142 -15.15 8.70 2.78
CA TYR A 142 -15.44 7.48 2.01
C TYR A 142 -16.80 7.51 1.30
N ARG A 143 -17.64 8.48 1.66
CA ARG A 143 -19.04 8.57 1.23
C ARG A 143 -19.19 8.57 -0.28
N ASP A 144 -18.34 9.31 -0.99
CA ASP A 144 -18.44 9.46 -2.44
C ASP A 144 -18.11 8.15 -3.17
N LEU A 145 -17.10 7.40 -2.69
CA LEU A 145 -16.78 6.07 -3.22
C LEU A 145 -17.95 5.11 -3.06
N LEU A 146 -18.49 5.02 -1.83
CA LEU A 146 -19.55 4.09 -1.50
C LEU A 146 -20.86 4.45 -2.22
N THR A 147 -21.17 5.74 -2.30
CA THR A 147 -22.35 6.24 -3.02
C THR A 147 -22.22 5.98 -4.51
N PHE A 148 -21.07 6.26 -5.11
CA PHE A 148 -20.81 5.96 -6.52
C PHE A 148 -20.97 4.46 -6.80
N CYS A 149 -20.44 3.59 -5.94
CA CYS A 149 -20.59 2.16 -6.09
C CYS A 149 -22.05 1.71 -6.05
N ARG A 150 -22.86 2.23 -5.11
CA ARG A 150 -24.30 1.95 -5.08
C ARG A 150 -24.97 2.45 -6.35
N ASP A 151 -24.76 3.70 -6.71
CA ASP A 151 -25.47 4.34 -7.82
C ASP A 151 -25.11 3.69 -9.18
N GLN A 152 -23.91 3.12 -9.31
CA GLN A 152 -23.45 2.39 -10.50
C GLN A 152 -23.55 0.86 -10.40
N GLN A 153 -24.09 0.32 -9.29
CA GLN A 153 -24.16 -1.12 -9.01
C GLN A 153 -22.78 -1.82 -9.10
N ILE A 154 -21.72 -1.12 -8.68
CA ILE A 154 -20.35 -1.66 -8.60
C ILE A 154 -20.24 -2.47 -7.29
N PRO A 155 -19.90 -3.77 -7.34
CA PRO A 155 -19.72 -4.58 -6.15
C PRO A 155 -18.62 -4.01 -5.25
N ILE A 156 -18.88 -4.02 -3.94
CA ILE A 156 -17.86 -3.67 -2.93
C ILE A 156 -17.44 -4.95 -2.22
N LEU A 157 -16.14 -5.23 -2.19
CA LEU A 157 -15.57 -6.43 -1.57
C LEU A 157 -14.84 -6.07 -0.27
N ALA A 158 -15.16 -6.76 0.82
CA ALA A 158 -14.47 -6.61 2.09
C ALA A 158 -13.14 -7.37 2.11
N LEU A 159 -12.02 -6.66 2.33
CA LEU A 159 -10.68 -7.25 2.22
C LEU A 159 -10.03 -7.65 3.54
N ASN A 160 -10.41 -7.03 4.65
CA ASN A 160 -9.59 -7.07 5.86
C ASN A 160 -9.80 -8.35 6.67
N ALA A 161 -8.75 -8.77 7.36
CA ALA A 161 -8.83 -9.87 8.30
C ALA A 161 -9.70 -9.50 9.52
N ASN A 162 -10.31 -10.51 10.14
CA ASN A 162 -11.04 -10.32 11.38
C ASN A 162 -10.09 -9.80 12.48
N LYS A 163 -10.50 -8.76 13.22
CA LYS A 163 -9.68 -8.17 14.30
C LYS A 163 -9.23 -9.18 15.36
N ASP A 164 -10.04 -10.19 15.64
CA ASP A 164 -9.68 -11.25 16.59
C ASP A 164 -8.53 -12.10 16.06
N LEU A 165 -8.54 -12.42 14.75
CA LEU A 165 -7.44 -13.12 14.09
C LEU A 165 -6.16 -12.28 14.09
N GLN A 166 -6.27 -10.99 13.75
CA GLN A 166 -5.13 -10.07 13.80
C GLN A 166 -4.48 -10.01 15.20
N LYS A 167 -5.31 -9.88 16.25
CA LYS A 167 -4.83 -9.86 17.64
C LYS A 167 -4.15 -11.16 18.03
N GLN A 168 -4.68 -12.31 17.60
CA GLN A 168 -4.09 -13.61 17.88
C GLN A 168 -2.72 -13.74 17.20
N VAL A 169 -2.64 -13.48 15.90
CA VAL A 169 -1.38 -13.58 15.13
C VAL A 169 -0.33 -12.57 15.62
N SER A 170 -0.74 -11.38 16.06
CA SER A 170 0.20 -10.36 16.59
C SER A 170 0.86 -10.74 17.92
N ARG A 171 0.32 -11.73 18.65
CA ARG A 171 0.76 -12.11 20.00
C ARG A 171 1.33 -13.52 20.09
N THR A 172 1.13 -14.31 19.05
CA THR A 172 1.50 -15.72 19.01
C THR A 172 2.41 -15.93 17.80
N PRO A 173 3.64 -16.42 18.00
CA PRO A 173 4.52 -16.80 16.89
C PRO A 173 3.79 -17.72 15.92
N PHE A 174 4.05 -17.58 14.62
CA PHE A 174 3.35 -18.35 13.58
C PHE A 174 3.42 -19.87 13.82
N ALA A 175 4.57 -20.37 14.28
CA ALA A 175 4.80 -21.78 14.61
C ALA A 175 3.93 -22.30 15.78
N GLU A 176 3.37 -21.41 16.60
CA GLU A 176 2.53 -21.74 17.76
C GLU A 176 1.02 -21.60 17.46
N LEU A 177 0.64 -21.16 16.25
CA LEU A 177 -0.76 -21.10 15.83
C LEU A 177 -1.34 -22.51 15.64
N THR A 178 -2.61 -22.70 16.00
CA THR A 178 -3.31 -23.96 15.76
C THR A 178 -3.55 -24.17 14.26
N THR A 179 -3.78 -25.41 13.84
CA THR A 179 -4.13 -25.73 12.43
C THR A 179 -5.34 -24.93 11.94
N GLU A 180 -6.35 -24.77 12.81
CA GLU A 180 -7.56 -23.99 12.49
C GLU A 180 -7.24 -22.51 12.27
N GLN A 181 -6.31 -21.94 13.05
CA GLN A 181 -5.88 -20.55 12.88
C GLN A 181 -5.05 -20.37 11.61
N GLN A 182 -4.16 -21.30 11.31
CA GLN A 182 -3.36 -21.27 10.08
C GLN A 182 -4.24 -21.35 8.83
N GLN A 183 -5.35 -22.12 8.87
CA GLN A 183 -6.32 -22.19 7.77
C GLN A 183 -7.07 -20.88 7.51
N LEU A 184 -7.08 -19.95 8.47
CA LEU A 184 -7.68 -18.61 8.30
C LEU A 184 -6.70 -17.59 7.70
N LEU A 185 -5.43 -17.96 7.56
CA LEU A 185 -4.39 -17.09 7.01
C LEU A 185 -4.23 -17.34 5.50
N PRO A 186 -3.82 -16.31 4.74
CA PRO A 186 -3.38 -16.53 3.37
C PRO A 186 -2.12 -17.40 3.35
N GLU A 187 -1.82 -17.96 2.18
CA GLU A 187 -0.52 -18.58 1.95
C GLU A 187 0.58 -17.55 2.20
N LEU A 188 1.52 -17.88 3.09
CA LEU A 188 2.64 -17.01 3.43
C LEU A 188 3.90 -17.52 2.73
N ASP A 189 4.41 -16.74 1.79
CA ASP A 189 5.72 -16.98 1.19
C ASP A 189 6.80 -16.25 2.00
N HIS A 190 7.50 -16.98 2.87
CA HIS A 190 8.62 -16.46 3.63
C HIS A 190 9.95 -16.46 2.86
N SER A 191 9.94 -16.98 1.62
CA SER A 191 11.15 -17.15 0.80
C SER A 191 11.34 -16.02 -0.21
N ASP A 192 10.34 -15.16 -0.44
CA ASP A 192 10.47 -14.01 -1.34
C ASP A 192 11.46 -12.98 -0.77
N PRO A 193 12.64 -12.80 -1.40
CA PRO A 193 13.65 -11.87 -0.90
C PRO A 193 13.21 -10.40 -0.96
N TYR A 194 12.30 -10.03 -1.87
CA TYR A 194 11.80 -8.66 -1.98
C TYR A 194 10.77 -8.36 -0.88
N GLN A 195 9.83 -9.28 -0.65
CA GLN A 195 8.88 -9.16 0.46
C GLN A 195 9.64 -9.09 1.79
N ARG A 196 10.62 -9.97 1.99
CA ARG A 196 11.45 -9.97 3.19
C ARG A 196 12.20 -8.65 3.37
N ALA A 197 12.88 -8.16 2.34
CA ALA A 197 13.60 -6.88 2.39
C ALA A 197 12.66 -5.70 2.68
N MET A 198 11.45 -5.69 2.10
CA MET A 198 10.43 -4.68 2.36
C MET A 198 9.96 -4.71 3.82
N VAL A 199 9.58 -5.89 4.33
CA VAL A 199 9.14 -6.06 5.73
C VAL A 199 10.25 -5.66 6.69
N GLU A 200 11.48 -6.12 6.46
CA GLU A 200 12.65 -5.72 7.26
C GLU A 200 12.83 -4.21 7.21
N ALA A 201 12.78 -3.56 6.05
CA ALA A 201 12.91 -2.10 5.94
C ALA A 201 11.82 -1.35 6.72
N VAL A 202 10.56 -1.81 6.67
CA VAL A 202 9.42 -1.19 7.39
C VAL A 202 9.54 -1.36 8.90
N PHE A 203 9.97 -2.53 9.38
CA PHE A 203 9.94 -2.87 10.80
C PHE A 203 11.28 -2.75 11.53
N SER A 204 12.40 -2.53 10.83
CA SER A 204 13.74 -2.38 11.44
C SER A 204 13.84 -1.25 12.45
N ASP A 205 13.02 -0.20 12.30
CA ASP A 205 13.03 0.98 13.20
C ASP A 205 12.05 0.86 14.38
N HIS A 206 11.30 -0.24 14.48
CA HIS A 206 10.36 -0.48 15.57
C HIS A 206 10.95 -1.45 16.61
N LYS A 207 11.23 -0.96 17.83
CA LYS A 207 11.73 -1.75 18.98
C LYS A 207 10.89 -2.98 19.39
N MET A 208 9.67 -3.15 18.85
CA MET A 208 8.83 -4.35 19.06
C MET A 208 8.91 -5.38 17.93
N GLY A 209 9.55 -5.07 16.79
CA GLY A 209 9.66 -5.94 15.61
C GLY A 209 10.81 -6.94 15.64
N GLN A 210 11.66 -6.92 16.67
CA GLN A 210 12.75 -7.91 16.84
C GLN A 210 12.27 -9.30 17.27
N THR A 211 10.97 -9.50 17.46
CA THR A 211 10.42 -10.80 17.82
C THR A 211 9.85 -11.44 16.55
N THR A 212 10.42 -12.58 16.15
CA THR A 212 9.89 -13.55 15.16
C THR A 212 10.20 -13.35 13.66
N LEU A 213 11.48 -13.15 13.30
CA LEU A 213 11.96 -13.40 11.93
C LEU A 213 13.05 -14.49 11.83
N ASP A 214 13.29 -15.22 12.93
CA ASP A 214 14.16 -16.41 12.96
C ASP A 214 13.35 -17.70 12.75
#